data_AF-A0A449HA64-F1
#
_entry.id   AF-A0A449HA64-F1
#
_cell.length_a   1.000
_cell.length_b   1.000
_cell.length_c   1.000
_cell.angle_alpha   90.00
_cell.angle_beta   90.00
_cell.angle_gamma   90.00
#
_symmetry.space_group_name_H-M   'P 1'
#
loop_
_entity.id
_entity.type
_entity.pdbx_description
1 polymer ?
#
loop_
_entity_poly.entity_id
_entity_poly.type
_entity_poly.pdbx_seq_one_letter_code
_entity_poly.pdbx_strand_id
1 'polypeptide(L)'
;MRTKAQRLAHLSGYGLLPSSLALKQKFERKAAGGGEHDLNDSAVARLDQNIAIVELMHDTYAAAIGKLQQNDQSAASEMTAQTEGGG
;
A
#
# COMPACT_ATOMS: atom_id res chain seq x y z
N MET A 1 -0.88 -8.29 8.61
CA MET A 1 -1.45 -9.22 7.61
C MET A 1 -0.36 -9.82 6.72
N ARG A 2 0.57 -9.01 6.17
CA ARG A 2 1.71 -9.45 5.35
C ARG A 2 2.50 -10.63 5.93
N THR A 3 2.94 -10.53 7.19
CA THR A 3 3.68 -11.61 7.88
C THR A 3 2.86 -12.91 8.00
N LYS A 4 1.52 -12.82 8.10
CA LYS A 4 0.67 -14.01 8.12
C LYS A 4 0.68 -14.69 6.75
N ALA A 5 0.59 -13.92 5.67
CA ALA A 5 0.69 -14.42 4.30
C ALA A 5 2.05 -15.06 4.02
N GLN A 6 3.15 -14.45 4.48
CA GLN A 6 4.49 -15.03 4.34
C GLN A 6 4.63 -16.39 5.03
N ARG A 7 4.03 -16.59 6.21
CA ARG A 7 4.07 -17.90 6.88
C ARG A 7 3.35 -19.00 6.12
N LEU A 8 2.36 -18.66 5.30
CA LEU A 8 1.66 -19.62 4.44
C LEU A 8 2.51 -20.09 3.24
N ALA A 9 3.74 -19.57 3.08
CA ALA A 9 4.72 -20.12 2.15
C ALA A 9 5.32 -21.46 2.61
N HIS A 10 5.07 -21.86 3.86
CA HIS A 10 5.58 -23.10 4.45
C HIS A 10 4.44 -23.89 5.11
N LEU A 11 3.73 -24.69 4.31
CA LEU A 11 2.59 -25.49 4.76
C LEU A 11 3.03 -26.89 5.18
N SER A 12 2.47 -27.36 6.29
CA SER A 12 2.62 -28.73 6.80
C SER A 12 1.29 -29.48 6.78
N GLY A 13 1.31 -30.79 6.99
CA GLY A 13 0.08 -31.60 7.11
C GLY A 13 -0.54 -32.05 5.79
N TYR A 14 0.08 -31.73 4.65
CA TYR A 14 -0.25 -32.38 3.39
C TYR A 14 0.43 -33.76 3.35
N GLY A 15 -0.33 -34.81 3.03
CA GLY A 15 0.19 -36.17 2.91
C GLY A 15 1.22 -36.33 1.78
N LEU A 16 1.70 -37.57 1.58
CA LEU A 16 2.76 -37.87 0.62
C LEU A 16 2.26 -38.21 -0.80
N LEU A 17 0.95 -38.16 -1.04
CA LEU A 17 0.41 -38.39 -2.38
C LEU A 17 0.88 -37.26 -3.32
N PRO A 18 1.21 -37.58 -4.60
CA PRO A 18 1.65 -36.57 -5.55
C PRO A 18 0.69 -35.39 -5.70
N SER A 19 -0.61 -35.64 -5.67
CA SER A 19 -1.66 -34.62 -5.72
C SER A 19 -1.66 -33.71 -4.49
N SER A 20 -1.45 -34.28 -3.30
CA SER A 20 -1.35 -33.51 -2.05
C SER A 20 -0.13 -32.59 -2.07
N LEU A 21 1.01 -33.07 -2.56
CA LEU A 21 2.21 -32.25 -2.72
C LEU A 21 2.01 -31.12 -3.74
N ALA A 22 1.36 -31.40 -4.86
CA ALA A 22 1.05 -30.38 -5.87
C ALA A 22 0.12 -29.29 -5.32
N LEU A 23 -0.89 -29.66 -4.52
CA LEU A 23 -1.76 -28.70 -3.84
C LEU A 23 -0.98 -27.85 -2.83
N LYS A 24 -0.14 -28.48 -2.00
CA LYS A 24 0.75 -27.78 -1.06
C LYS A 24 1.54 -26.70 -1.79
N GLN A 25 2.27 -27.08 -2.84
CA GLN A 25 3.09 -26.16 -3.62
C GLN A 25 2.27 -25.06 -4.28
N LYS A 26 1.05 -25.35 -4.74
CA LYS A 26 0.15 -24.35 -5.33
C LYS A 26 -0.26 -23.30 -4.29
N PHE A 27 -0.62 -23.71 -3.07
CA PHE A 27 -1.01 -22.79 -2.01
C PHE A 27 0.17 -21.98 -1.47
N GLU A 28 1.34 -22.60 -1.30
CA GLU A 28 2.58 -21.91 -0.90
C GLU A 28 2.97 -20.82 -1.92
N ARG A 29 2.85 -21.14 -3.21
CA ARG A 29 3.06 -20.17 -4.30
C ARG A 29 2.05 -19.03 -4.26
N LYS A 30 0.75 -19.31 -4.11
CA LYS A 30 -0.29 -18.26 -4.00
C LYS A 30 -0.10 -17.38 -2.76
N ALA A 31 0.52 -17.89 -1.71
CA ALA A 31 0.82 -17.11 -0.51
C ALA A 31 1.94 -16.07 -0.77
N ALA A 32 3.09 -16.50 -1.30
CA ALA A 32 4.28 -15.63 -1.38
C ALA A 32 5.08 -15.73 -2.70
N GLY A 33 4.93 -16.80 -3.49
CA GLY A 33 5.76 -17.05 -4.68
C GLY A 33 5.19 -16.54 -6.01
N GLY A 34 3.90 -16.19 -6.05
CA GLY A 34 3.22 -15.76 -7.27
C GLY A 34 2.62 -16.91 -8.07
N GLY A 35 1.98 -16.59 -9.19
CA GLY A 35 1.50 -17.54 -10.18
C GLY A 35 2.54 -17.82 -11.26
N GLU A 36 2.33 -18.89 -12.03
CA GLU A 36 3.23 -19.29 -13.13
C GLU A 36 3.35 -18.22 -14.22
N HIS A 37 2.29 -17.44 -14.43
CA HIS A 37 2.24 -16.38 -15.43
C HIS A 37 2.38 -14.97 -14.84
N ASP A 38 2.42 -14.85 -13.51
CA ASP A 38 2.52 -13.55 -12.82
C ASP A 38 3.13 -13.72 -11.43
N LEU A 39 4.39 -13.30 -11.28
CA LEU A 39 5.12 -13.32 -10.01
C LEU A 39 4.46 -12.43 -8.93
N ASN A 40 3.63 -11.48 -9.32
CA ASN A 40 2.87 -10.61 -8.42
C ASN A 40 1.51 -11.19 -8.03
N ASP A 41 1.12 -12.35 -8.57
CA ASP A 41 -0.12 -13.03 -8.17
C ASP A 41 0.05 -13.82 -6.86
N SER A 42 0.59 -13.15 -5.84
CA SER A 42 0.70 -13.66 -4.47
C SER A 42 -0.04 -12.76 -3.49
N ALA A 43 -0.47 -13.33 -2.36
CA ALA A 43 -1.08 -12.55 -1.29
C ALA A 43 -0.11 -11.48 -0.74
N VAL A 44 1.18 -11.80 -0.66
CA VAL A 44 2.21 -10.83 -0.23
C VAL A 44 2.30 -9.65 -1.22
N ALA A 45 2.45 -9.91 -2.51
CA ALA A 45 2.57 -8.85 -3.52
C ALA A 45 1.32 -7.97 -3.57
N ARG A 46 0.12 -8.55 -3.48
CA ARG A 46 -1.12 -7.76 -3.42
C ARG A 46 -1.20 -6.89 -2.18
N LEU A 47 -0.77 -7.39 -1.01
CA LEU A 47 -0.74 -6.58 0.20
C LEU A 47 0.25 -5.43 0.07
N ASP A 48 1.42 -5.68 -0.50
CA ASP A 48 2.46 -4.65 -0.70
C ASP A 48 1.96 -3.55 -1.67
N GLN A 49 1.27 -3.93 -2.75
CA GLN A 49 0.64 -2.97 -3.67
C GLN A 49 -0.43 -2.11 -2.98
N ASN A 50 -1.28 -2.70 -2.14
CA ASN A 50 -2.32 -1.95 -1.43
C ASN A 50 -1.72 -0.99 -0.40
N ILE A 51 -0.64 -1.39 0.27
CA ILE A 51 0.09 -0.50 1.18
C ILE A 51 0.63 0.70 0.42
N ALA A 52 1.29 0.47 -0.72
CA ALA A 52 1.85 1.55 -1.54
C ALA A 52 0.76 2.53 -2.04
N ILE A 53 -0.43 2.04 -2.38
CA ILE A 53 -1.57 2.89 -2.76
C ILE A 53 -2.00 3.78 -1.58
N VAL A 54 -2.13 3.21 -0.39
CA VAL A 54 -2.55 3.96 0.81
C VAL A 54 -1.49 4.99 1.22
N GLU A 55 -0.21 4.64 1.14
CA GLU A 55 0.90 5.58 1.38
C GLU A 55 0.87 6.73 0.38
N LEU A 56 0.68 6.45 -0.91
CA LEU A 56 0.55 7.48 -1.94
C LEU A 56 -0.65 8.41 -1.67
N MET A 57 -1.79 7.84 -1.26
CA MET A 57 -2.97 8.64 -0.89
C MET A 57 -2.68 9.55 0.30
N HIS A 58 -2.03 9.02 1.35
CA HIS A 58 -1.61 9.80 2.51
C HIS A 58 -0.74 10.98 2.10
N ASP A 59 0.31 10.73 1.31
CA ASP A 59 1.26 11.77 0.90
C ASP A 59 0.60 12.84 0.02
N THR A 60 -0.32 12.40 -0.85
CA THR A 60 -1.12 13.31 -1.69
C THR A 60 -2.01 14.22 -0.84
N TYR A 61 -2.68 13.67 0.17
CA TYR A 61 -3.51 14.48 1.07
C TYR A 61 -2.68 15.41 1.93
N ALA A 62 -1.54 14.96 2.44
CA ALA A 62 -0.62 15.81 3.20
C ALA A 62 -0.13 17.00 2.35
N ALA A 63 0.25 16.75 1.09
CA ALA A 63 0.66 17.80 0.16
C ALA A 63 -0.49 18.78 -0.16
N ALA A 64 -1.71 18.28 -0.37
CA ALA A 64 -2.87 19.12 -0.62
C ALA A 64 -3.20 20.04 0.57
N ILE A 65 -3.15 19.50 1.80
CA ILE A 65 -3.33 20.27 3.03
C ILE A 65 -2.25 21.35 3.16
N GLY A 66 -0.98 21.00 2.93
CA GLY A 66 0.12 21.97 2.98
C GLY A 66 -0.06 23.12 1.99
N LYS A 67 -0.52 22.80 0.76
CA LYS A 67 -0.82 23.83 -0.25
C LYS A 67 -1.98 24.74 0.15
N LEU A 68 -3.04 24.18 0.74
CA LEU A 68 -4.16 24.97 1.25
C LEU A 68 -3.71 25.93 2.36
N GLN A 69 -2.95 25.42 3.34
CA GLN A 69 -2.41 26.25 4.42
C GLN A 69 -1.50 27.37 3.92
N GLN A 70 -0.65 27.08 2.93
CA GLN A 70 0.22 28.09 2.32
C GLN A 70 -0.59 29.16 1.59
N ASN A 71 -1.62 28.77 0.85
CA ASN A 71 -2.52 29.71 0.17
C ASN A 71 -3.28 30.58 1.17
N ASP A 72 -3.80 30.01 2.26
CA ASP A 72 -4.52 30.74 3.30
C ASP A 72 -3.61 31.77 3.99
N GLN A 73 -2.36 31.39 4.29
CA GLN A 73 -1.36 32.32 4.86
C GLN A 73 -1.01 33.46 3.90
N SER A 74 -0.83 33.17 2.61
CA SER A 74 -0.57 34.19 1.59
C SER A 74 -1.75 35.15 1.47
N ALA A 75 -2.98 34.64 1.38
CA ALA A 75 -4.19 35.45 1.29
C ALA A 75 -4.40 36.32 2.54
N ALA A 76 -4.17 35.77 3.73
CA ALA A 76 -4.21 36.53 4.97
C ALA A 76 -3.17 37.66 5.00
N SER A 77 -1.94 37.39 4.54
CA SER A 77 -0.87 38.38 4.47
C SER A 77 -1.19 39.52 3.49
N GLU A 78 -1.74 39.19 2.31
CA GLU A 78 -2.21 40.18 1.34
C GLU A 78 -3.34 41.05 1.91
N MET A 79 -4.30 40.44 2.61
CA MET A 79 -5.40 41.16 3.24
C MET A 79 -4.91 42.11 4.34
N THR A 80 -3.99 41.68 5.22
CA THR A 80 -3.37 42.55 6.22
C THR A 80 -2.66 43.74 5.56
N ALA A 81 -1.86 43.50 4.52
CA ALA A 81 -1.15 44.57 3.80
C ALA A 81 -2.10 45.60 3.16
N GLN A 82 -3.22 45.14 2.59
CA GLN A 82 -4.25 46.03 2.03
C GLN A 82 -4.95 46.87 3.09
N THR A 83 -5.16 46.31 4.29
CA THR A 83 -5.88 47.01 5.38
C THR A 83 -4.96 48.02 6.10
N GLU A 84 -3.67 47.74 6.22
CA GLU A 84 -2.68 48.64 6.85
C GLU A 84 -2.18 49.76 5.93
N GLY A 85 -2.18 49.56 4.60
CA GLY A 85 -1.78 50.60 3.63
C GLY A 85 -2.88 51.61 3.26
N GLY A 86 -4.11 51.41 3.76
CA GLY A 86 -5.29 52.22 3.42
C GLY A 86 -5.78 53.18 4.50
N GLY A 87 -5.05 53.35 5.61
CA GLY A 87 -5.33 54.31 6.69
C GLY A 87 -4.34 55.46 6.73
#